data_AF-A0A1X1EUM3-F1
#
_entry.id   AF-A0A1X1EUM3-F1
#
_cell.length_a   1.000
_cell.length_b   1.000
_cell.length_c   1.000
_cell.angle_alpha   90.00
_cell.angle_beta   90.00
_cell.angle_gamma   90.00
#
_symmetry.space_group_name_H-M   'P 1'
#
loop_
_entity.id
_entity.type
_entity.pdbx_description
1 polymer ?
#
loop_
_entity_poly.entity_id
_entity_poly.type
_entity_poly.pdbx_seq_one_letter_code
_entity_poly.pdbx_strand_id
1 'polypeptide(L)'
;MGLYYYVDKHAGFNDNHVVHATGCPFLPPDAARRFLGTFYTANAAIQQARKFFPSAMGCEHCCPVLVKKNLTTQNNVALKHMV
;
A
#
# COMPACT_ATOMS: atom_id res chain seq x y z
N MET A 1 10.48 -10.36 5.58
CA MET A 1 11.28 -9.77 4.49
C MET A 1 10.56 -8.54 3.97
N GLY A 2 11.25 -7.39 3.88
CA GLY A 2 10.70 -6.20 3.25
C GLY A 2 10.68 -6.35 1.72
N LEU A 3 9.69 -5.78 1.07
CA LEU A 3 9.60 -5.70 -0.39
C LEU A 3 10.11 -4.33 -0.85
N TYR A 4 10.72 -4.30 -2.04
CA TYR A 4 11.11 -3.04 -2.67
C TYR A 4 9.90 -2.45 -3.37
N TYR A 5 9.64 -1.16 -3.13
CA TYR A 5 8.54 -0.44 -3.74
C TYR A 5 9.01 0.70 -4.65
N TYR A 6 8.27 0.89 -5.72
CA TYR A 6 8.52 1.87 -6.76
C TYR A 6 7.22 2.61 -7.05
N VAL A 7 7.27 3.93 -7.24
CA VAL A 7 6.13 4.71 -7.72
C VAL A 7 6.34 5.04 -9.18
N ASP A 8 5.27 4.98 -9.98
CA ASP A 8 5.30 5.49 -11.34
C ASP A 8 5.47 7.02 -11.32
N LYS A 9 6.44 7.54 -12.07
CA LYS A 9 6.62 8.98 -12.28
C LYS A 9 5.63 9.51 -13.30
N HIS A 10 5.18 8.66 -14.22
CA HIS A 10 4.08 8.99 -15.09
C HIS A 10 2.81 8.93 -14.26
N ALA A 11 2.22 10.10 -14.08
CA ALA A 11 0.81 10.24 -13.82
C ALA A 11 0.06 9.35 -14.83
N GLY A 12 -0.62 8.32 -14.32
CA GLY A 12 -1.48 7.47 -15.14
C GLY A 12 -2.69 8.25 -15.64
N PHE A 13 -3.79 7.54 -15.92
CA PHE A 13 -5.04 8.20 -16.28
C PHE A 13 -5.48 9.12 -15.12
N ASN A 14 -5.54 10.44 -15.38
CA ASN A 14 -5.97 11.48 -14.44
C ASN A 14 -4.99 11.84 -13.29
N ASP A 15 -3.68 11.92 -13.56
CA ASP A 15 -2.66 12.37 -12.61
C ASP A 15 -2.46 11.46 -11.38
N ASN A 16 -2.88 10.20 -11.48
CA ASN A 16 -2.69 9.21 -10.42
C ASN A 16 -1.35 8.50 -10.53
N HIS A 17 -0.60 8.50 -9.43
CA HIS A 17 0.69 7.82 -9.33
C HIS A 17 0.51 6.45 -8.68
N VAL A 18 0.85 5.36 -9.36
CA VAL A 18 0.64 4.01 -8.82
C VAL A 18 1.94 3.45 -8.23
N VAL A 19 1.84 2.89 -7.03
CA VAL A 19 2.94 2.25 -6.29
C VAL A 19 2.91 0.75 -6.54
N HIS A 20 4.03 0.25 -7.06
CA HIS A 20 4.24 -1.14 -7.40
C HIS A 20 5.34 -1.77 -6.54
N ALA A 21 5.21 -3.05 -6.22
CA ALA A 21 6.27 -3.83 -5.60
C ALA A 21 7.20 -4.44 -6.66
N THR A 22 8.41 -4.81 -6.25
CA THR A 22 9.34 -5.56 -7.09
C THR A 22 8.70 -6.84 -7.61
N GLY A 23 8.81 -7.08 -8.92
CA GLY A 23 8.20 -8.24 -9.58
C GLY A 23 6.73 -8.09 -9.98
N CYS A 24 6.13 -6.88 -9.85
CA CYS A 24 4.79 -6.64 -10.40
C CYS A 24 4.80 -6.77 -11.94
N PRO A 25 3.81 -7.45 -12.55
CA PRO A 25 3.72 -7.55 -14.02
C PRO A 25 3.39 -6.21 -14.68
N PHE A 26 2.81 -5.27 -13.95
CA PHE A 26 2.49 -3.91 -14.40
C PHE A 26 3.57 -2.90 -13.98
N LEU A 27 4.76 -3.37 -13.57
CA LEU A 27 5.83 -2.48 -13.14
C LEU A 27 6.39 -1.69 -14.34
N PRO A 28 6.34 -0.35 -14.31
CA PRO A 28 6.92 0.48 -15.38
C PRO A 28 8.44 0.34 -15.46
N PRO A 29 9.06 0.72 -16.61
CA PRO A 29 10.51 0.67 -16.80
C PRO A 29 11.25 1.57 -15.81
N ASP A 30 12.55 1.33 -15.62
CA ASP A 30 13.40 2.07 -14.66
C ASP A 30 13.39 3.59 -14.87
N ALA A 31 13.33 4.04 -16.13
CA ALA A 31 13.20 5.45 -16.46
C ALA A 31 11.88 6.07 -15.94
N ALA A 32 10.78 5.32 -16.08
CA ALA A 32 9.42 5.72 -15.73
C ALA A 32 9.08 5.53 -14.25
N ARG A 33 9.89 4.80 -13.48
CA ARG A 33 9.64 4.57 -12.05
C ARG A 33 10.61 5.33 -11.15
N ARG A 34 10.18 5.61 -9.92
CA ARG A 34 11.00 6.16 -8.84
C ARG A 34 11.02 5.19 -7.68
N PHE A 35 12.23 4.86 -7.23
CA PHE A 35 12.41 4.02 -6.06
C PHE A 35 11.96 4.76 -4.78
N LEU A 36 11.09 4.13 -3.99
CA LEU A 36 10.59 4.69 -2.73
C LEU A 36 11.38 4.19 -1.52
N GLY A 37 11.85 2.94 -1.57
CA GLY A 37 12.49 2.26 -0.46
C GLY A 37 12.01 0.83 -0.26
N THR A 38 12.53 0.18 0.76
CA THR A 38 12.08 -1.14 1.25
C THR A 38 11.04 -0.95 2.33
N PHE A 39 9.86 -1.52 2.14
CA PHE A 39 8.79 -1.49 3.14
C PHE A 39 8.31 -2.90 3.45
N TYR A 40 7.80 -3.10 4.66
CA TYR A 40 7.17 -4.36 5.06
C TYR A 40 5.70 -4.41 4.66
N THR A 41 5.08 -3.26 4.41
CA THR A 41 3.68 -3.14 4.04
C THR A 41 3.51 -2.16 2.89
N ALA A 42 2.58 -2.47 1.99
CA ALA A 42 2.23 -1.57 0.90
C ALA A 42 1.72 -0.21 1.42
N ASN A 43 1.02 -0.20 2.56
CA ASN A 43 0.50 1.03 3.14
C ASN A 43 1.60 2.01 3.56
N ALA A 44 2.74 1.50 4.06
CA ALA A 44 3.91 2.33 4.38
C ALA A 44 4.57 2.89 3.10
N ALA A 45 4.64 2.08 2.04
CA ALA A 45 5.16 2.52 0.75
C ALA A 45 4.28 3.61 0.10
N ILE A 46 2.96 3.44 0.13
CA ILE A 46 2.00 4.43 -0.38
C ILE A 46 2.09 5.74 0.40
N GLN A 47 2.20 5.68 1.73
CA GLN A 47 2.38 6.88 2.54
C GLN A 47 3.68 7.61 2.22
N GLN A 48 4.77 6.88 1.95
CA GLN A 48 6.01 7.51 1.51
C GLN A 48 5.85 8.14 0.12
N ALA A 49 5.19 7.45 -0.82
CA ALA A 49 4.90 8.00 -2.14
C ALA A 49 4.06 9.27 -2.05
N ARG A 50 3.07 9.31 -1.15
CA ARG A 50 2.18 10.45 -0.91
C ARG A 50 2.88 11.74 -0.48
N LYS A 51 4.06 11.64 0.13
CA LYS A 51 4.88 12.81 0.46
C LYS A 51 5.42 13.52 -0.77
N PHE A 52 5.60 12.79 -1.88
CA PHE A 52 6.08 13.32 -3.15
C PHE A 52 4.92 13.56 -4.12
N PHE A 53 3.97 12.63 -4.17
CA PHE A 53 2.84 12.62 -5.08
C PHE A 53 1.55 12.43 -4.28
N PRO A 54 0.79 13.49 -3.95
CA PRO A 54 -0.40 13.36 -3.10
C PRO A 54 -1.46 12.41 -3.67
N SER A 55 -1.52 12.29 -5.00
CA SER A 55 -2.36 11.34 -5.74
C SER A 55 -1.81 9.90 -5.79
N ALA A 56 -0.78 9.57 -4.99
CA ALA A 56 -0.20 8.24 -4.98
C ALA A 56 -1.15 7.19 -4.37
N MET A 57 -1.28 6.07 -5.08
CA MET A 57 -2.12 4.92 -4.73
C MET A 57 -1.36 3.60 -4.90
N GLY A 58 -1.80 2.54 -4.23
CA GLY A 58 -1.18 1.21 -4.34
C GLY A 58 -1.75 0.39 -5.50
N CYS A 59 -0.91 -0.32 -6.23
CA CYS A 59 -1.35 -1.28 -7.25
C CYS A 59 -2.02 -2.49 -6.60
N GLU A 60 -3.27 -2.75 -6.96
CA GLU A 60 -4.11 -3.81 -6.38
C GLU A 60 -3.52 -5.22 -6.55
N HIS A 61 -2.73 -5.42 -7.61
CA HIS A 61 -2.12 -6.71 -7.93
C HIS A 61 -0.90 -7.05 -7.07
N CYS A 62 0.01 -6.10 -6.85
CA CYS A 62 1.26 -6.35 -6.12
C CYS A 62 1.29 -5.75 -4.72
N CYS A 63 0.34 -4.87 -4.44
CA CYS A 63 0.06 -4.33 -3.11
C CYS A 63 -1.29 -4.88 -2.67
N PRO A 64 -1.43 -6.19 -2.38
CA PRO A 64 -2.63 -6.69 -1.74
C PRO A 64 -2.71 -5.94 -0.42
N VAL A 65 -3.63 -4.98 -0.35
CA VAL A 65 -4.02 -4.41 0.93
C VAL A 65 -4.64 -5.60 1.61
N LEU A 66 -3.86 -6.26 2.47
CA LEU A 66 -4.40 -7.14 3.48
C LEU A 66 -5.21 -6.21 4.37
N VAL A 67 -6.40 -5.89 3.90
CA VAL A 67 -7.56 -5.72 4.74
C VAL A 67 -7.60 -7.06 5.45
N LYS A 68 -6.85 -7.18 6.54
CA LYS A 68 -7.34 -7.98 7.65
C LYS A 68 -8.73 -7.40 7.81
N LYS A 69 -9.73 -8.11 7.27
CA LYS A 69 -11.05 -8.14 7.86
C LYS A 69 -10.79 -8.63 9.28
N ASN A 70 -10.30 -7.75 10.14
CA ASN A 70 -10.84 -7.63 11.47
C ASN A 70 -12.23 -7.03 11.24
N LEU A 71 -13.11 -7.85 10.63
CA LEU A 71 -14.46 -7.97 11.12
C LEU A 71 -14.24 -8.23 12.59
N THR A 72 -14.36 -7.14 13.33
CA THR A 72 -14.41 -7.10 14.76
C THR A 72 -15.37 -8.19 15.20
N THR A 73 -14.85 -9.35 15.61
CA THR A 73 -15.52 -10.14 16.62
C THR A 73 -15.47 -9.29 17.88
N GLN A 74 -16.37 -8.31 17.99
CA GLN A 74 -16.71 -7.69 19.25
C GLN A 74 -17.45 -8.76 20.08
N ASN A 75 -16.76 -9.79 20.53
CA ASN A 75 -17.23 -10.55 21.69
C ASN A 75 -16.95 -9.66 22.90
N ASN A 76 -17.88 -8.74 23.17
CA ASN A 76 -17.97 -7.99 24.41
C ASN A 76 -18.18 -8.98 25.56
N VAL A 77 -17.10 -9.54 26.12
CA VAL A 77 -17.14 -10.24 27.41
C VAL A 77 -16.94 -9.21 28.52
N ALA A 78 -17.89 -8.28 28.61
CA ALA A 78 -17.91 -7.24 29.63
C ALA A 78 -19.30 -7.16 30.26
N LEU A 79 -19.66 -8.20 31.00
CA LEU A 79 -20.49 -8.09 32.21
C LEU A 79 -20.07 -9.23 33.14
N LYS A 80 -18.96 -8.98 33.83
CA LYS A 80 -18.52 -9.69 35.02
C LYS A 80 -19.26 -9.03 36.20
N HIS A 81 -19.91 -9.85 37.03
CA HIS A 81 -20.33 -9.57 38.41
C HIS A 81 -21.17 -8.30 38.68
N MET A 82 -22.45 -8.52 38.99
CA MET A 82 -23.09 -7.86 40.14
C MET A 82 -23.87 -8.92 40.92
N VAL A 83 -23.68 -8.85 42.23
CA VAL A 83 -24.22 -9.65 43.35
C VAL A 83 -25.69 -10.04 43.19
#